data_AF-A0A4Y2PQG9-F1
#
_entry.id   AF-A0A4Y2PQG9-F1
#
_cell.length_a   1.000
_cell.length_b   1.000
_cell.length_c   1.000
_cell.angle_alpha   90.00
_cell.angle_beta   90.00
_cell.angle_gamma   90.00
#
_symmetry.space_group_name_H-M   'P 1'
#
loop_
_entity.id
_entity.type
_entity.pdbx_description
1 polymer ?
#
loop_
_entity_poly.entity_id
_entity_poly.type
_entity_poly.pdbx_seq_one_letter_code
_entity_poly.pdbx_strand_id
1 'polypeptide(L)'
;MGGVTMVLAGDFRQTLPVIPRGTKANEMQACLKSSYLWNGIQKLRLTTNTRIFLNGDPSVQQFADNLLHLGNGANTPDNQDGFIALQRIGRIVKTQKELNEAVFPNVAQHFIDHSWLC
;
A
#
# COMPACT_ATOMS: atom_id res chain seq x y z
N MET A 1 36.92 -3.81 -4.81
CA MET A 1 36.73 -2.75 -3.81
C MET A 1 35.25 -2.37 -3.82
N GLY A 2 34.57 -2.57 -2.69
CA GLY A 2 33.23 -2.08 -2.41
C GLY A 2 33.29 -1.33 -1.08
N GLY A 3 32.60 -0.20 -0.99
CA GLY A 3 32.66 0.68 0.19
C GLY A 3 31.53 1.71 0.19
N VAL A 4 30.49 1.49 -0.61
CA VAL A 4 29.31 2.35 -0.66
C VAL A 4 28.29 1.78 0.31
N THR A 5 27.95 2.55 1.33
CA THR A 5 26.78 2.25 2.16
C THR A 5 25.53 2.50 1.33
N MET A 6 24.71 1.46 1.14
CA MET A 6 23.46 1.53 0.42
C MET A 6 22.29 1.38 1.38
N VAL A 7 21.31 2.28 1.28
CA VAL A 7 20.04 2.19 2.00
C VAL A 7 18.94 1.95 0.99
N LEU A 8 18.18 0.87 1.19
CA LEU A 8 17.01 0.54 0.39
C LEU A 8 15.77 0.89 1.19
N ALA A 9 14.88 1.68 0.60
CA ALA A 9 13.63 2.08 1.22
C ALA A 9 12.45 1.73 0.30
N GLY A 10 11.36 1.27 0.89
CA GLY A 10 10.15 0.88 0.18
C GLY A 10 9.36 -0.18 0.92
N ASP A 11 8.14 -0.47 0.44
CA ASP A 11 7.33 -1.56 0.95
C ASP A 11 7.39 -2.74 -0.01
N PHE A 12 8.14 -3.78 0.36
CA PHE A 12 8.29 -4.99 -0.44
C PHE A 12 7.06 -5.92 -0.42
N ARG A 13 5.94 -5.48 0.14
CA ARG A 13 4.61 -6.10 -0.02
C ARG A 13 3.83 -5.47 -1.19
N GLN A 14 4.38 -4.42 -1.83
CA GLN A 14 3.82 -3.83 -3.05
C GLN A 14 4.09 -4.73 -4.28
N THR A 15 3.76 -4.21 -5.46
CA THR A 15 3.86 -4.91 -6.75
C THR A 15 5.28 -5.39 -7.04
N LEU A 16 5.37 -6.58 -7.65
CA LEU A 16 6.63 -7.15 -8.13
C LEU A 16 7.24 -6.28 -9.27
N PRO A 17 8.54 -6.42 -9.56
CA PRO A 17 9.14 -5.78 -10.72
C PRO A 17 8.43 -6.18 -12.02
N VAL A 18 8.12 -5.20 -12.87
CA VAL A 18 7.50 -5.45 -14.17
C VAL A 18 8.55 -5.96 -15.14
N ILE A 19 8.36 -7.17 -15.65
CA ILE A 19 9.19 -7.76 -16.70
C ILE A 19 8.36 -7.82 -18.00
N PRO A 20 8.64 -6.96 -19.00
CA PRO A 20 7.89 -6.97 -20.25
C PRO A 20 7.95 -8.35 -20.92
N ARG A 21 6.78 -8.92 -21.22
CA ARG A 21 6.64 -10.29 -21.79
C ARG A 21 7.24 -11.39 -20.90
N GLY A 22 7.48 -11.10 -19.63
CA GLY A 22 7.98 -12.05 -18.65
C GLY A 22 6.89 -12.95 -18.10
N THR A 23 7.30 -14.08 -17.54
CA THR A 23 6.43 -14.97 -16.76
C THR A 23 6.43 -14.55 -15.28
N LYS A 24 5.46 -15.04 -14.51
CA LYS A 24 5.46 -14.89 -13.04
C LYS A 24 6.78 -15.36 -12.41
N ALA A 25 7.39 -16.42 -12.94
CA ALA A 25 8.69 -16.90 -12.47
C ALA A 25 9.82 -15.89 -12.73
N ASN A 26 9.79 -15.18 -13.87
CA ASN A 26 10.77 -14.13 -14.16
C ASN A 26 10.61 -12.93 -13.23
N GLU A 27 9.38 -12.51 -12.93
CA GLU A 27 9.10 -11.44 -11.96
C GLU A 27 9.64 -11.81 -10.58
N MET A 28 9.37 -13.05 -10.13
CA MET A 28 9.89 -13.57 -8.86
C MET A 28 11.41 -13.62 -8.84
N GLN A 29 12.06 -14.06 -9.92
CA GLN A 29 13.52 -14.09 -10.01
C GLN A 29 14.15 -12.69 -10.02
N ALA A 30 13.47 -11.71 -10.61
CA ALA A 30 13.91 -10.31 -10.64
C ALA A 30 13.72 -9.60 -9.29
N CYS A 31 12.93 -10.15 -8.37
CA CYS A 31 12.74 -9.56 -7.06
C CYS A 31 14.04 -9.51 -6.27
N LEU A 32 14.27 -8.39 -5.58
CA LEU A 32 15.43 -8.23 -4.69
C LEU A 32 15.54 -9.36 -3.65
N LYS A 33 14.40 -9.87 -3.17
CA LYS A 33 14.34 -10.99 -2.21
C LYS A 33 14.93 -12.29 -2.75
N SER A 34 15.01 -12.45 -4.08
CA SER A 34 15.59 -13.60 -4.76
C SER A 34 17.09 -13.44 -5.02
N SER A 35 17.66 -12.26 -4.75
CA SER A 35 19.09 -12.02 -4.87
C SER A 35 19.86 -12.65 -3.71
N TYR A 36 21.04 -13.20 -3.99
CA TYR A 36 21.97 -13.70 -2.96
C TYR A 36 22.34 -12.63 -1.92
N LEU A 37 22.28 -11.35 -2.31
CA LEU A 37 22.55 -10.21 -1.43
C LEU A 37 21.50 -10.06 -0.33
N TRP A 38 20.27 -10.54 -0.54
CA TRP A 38 19.17 -10.38 0.41
C TRP A 38 19.49 -10.92 1.81
N ASN A 39 20.26 -12.01 1.88
CA ASN A 39 20.67 -12.63 3.13
C ASN A 39 21.68 -11.77 3.93
N GLY A 40 22.39 -10.87 3.26
CA GLY A 40 23.33 -9.93 3.89
C GLY A 40 22.73 -8.56 4.22
N ILE A 41 21.48 -8.30 3.86
CA ILE A 41 20.82 -7.01 4.11
C ILE A 41 20.28 -6.97 5.54
N GLN A 42 20.68 -5.96 6.30
CA GLN A 42 20.05 -5.63 7.58
C GLN A 42 18.64 -5.06 7.34
N LYS A 43 17.64 -5.66 7.99
CA LYS A 43 16.23 -5.25 7.84
C LYS A 43 15.83 -4.34 9.00
N LEU A 44 15.41 -3.13 8.67
CA LEU A 44 14.80 -2.19 9.60
C LEU A 44 13.32 -2.02 9.22
N ARG A 45 12.43 -1.98 10.20
CA ARG A 45 10.97 -1.88 9.98
C ARG A 45 10.45 -0.61 10.62
N LEU A 46 9.76 0.22 9.85
CA LEU A 46 8.97 1.32 10.38
C LEU A 46 7.62 0.76 10.82
N THR A 47 7.24 1.01 12.07
CA THR A 47 6.00 0.48 12.68
C THR A 47 4.96 1.58 12.93
N THR A 48 5.38 2.84 12.99
CA THR A 48 4.48 3.97 13.23
C THR A 48 3.94 4.53 11.92
N ASN A 49 2.62 4.47 11.74
CA ASN A 49 1.94 5.12 10.61
C ASN A 49 1.54 6.55 11.00
N THR A 50 2.35 7.51 10.61
CA THR A 50 2.13 8.93 10.90
C THR A 50 0.88 9.51 10.23
N ARG A 51 0.41 8.92 9.12
CA ARG A 51 -0.81 9.37 8.42
C ARG A 51 -2.07 9.18 9.27
N ILE A 52 -2.10 8.17 10.14
CA ILE A 52 -3.23 7.98 11.06
C ILE A 52 -3.20 9.06 12.14
N PHE A 53 -2.02 9.34 12.71
CA PHE A 53 -1.89 10.31 13.81
C PHE A 53 -2.29 11.74 13.43
N LEU A 54 -2.07 12.13 12.17
CA LEU A 54 -2.47 13.44 11.65
C LEU A 54 -3.98 13.54 11.41
N ASN A 55 -4.68 12.41 11.28
CA ASN A 55 -6.11 12.36 11.05
C ASN A 55 -6.82 11.99 12.36
N GLY A 56 -7.52 12.94 12.99
CA GLY A 56 -8.29 12.70 14.22
C GLY A 56 -9.52 11.79 14.07
N ASP A 57 -9.69 11.11 12.93
CA ASP A 57 -10.82 10.25 12.62
C ASP A 57 -10.52 8.78 12.99
N PRO A 58 -11.27 8.18 13.93
CA PRO A 58 -11.15 6.76 14.29
C PRO A 58 -11.28 5.79 13.10
N SER A 59 -11.99 6.17 12.03
CA SER A 59 -12.17 5.33 10.83
C SER A 59 -10.85 5.08 10.08
N VAL A 60 -9.88 6.01 10.20
CA VAL A 60 -8.57 5.92 9.54
C VAL A 60 -7.69 4.85 10.18
N GLN A 61 -7.80 4.67 11.51
CA GLN A 61 -7.10 3.60 12.22
C GLN A 61 -7.60 2.23 11.74
N GLN A 62 -8.93 2.04 11.69
CA GLN A 62 -9.52 0.79 11.22
C GLN A 62 -9.12 0.48 9.77
N PHE A 63 -9.12 1.49 8.90
CA PHE A 63 -8.66 1.34 7.52
C PHE A 63 -7.19 0.90 7.44
N ALA A 64 -6.31 1.51 8.24
CA ALA A 64 -4.90 1.14 8.28
C ALA A 64 -4.67 -0.29 8.79
N ASP A 65 -5.42 -0.73 9.79
CA ASP A 65 -5.35 -2.09 10.31
C ASP A 65 -5.83 -3.12 9.28
N ASN A 66 -6.88 -2.78 8.52
CA ASN A 66 -7.34 -3.60 7.40
C ASN A 66 -6.28 -3.72 6.30
N LEU A 67 -5.65 -2.59 5.92
CA LEU A 67 -4.55 -2.59 4.95
C LEU A 67 -3.34 -3.38 5.44
N LEU A 68 -3.02 -3.31 6.73
CA LEU A 68 -1.91 -4.05 7.31
C LEU A 68 -2.18 -5.57 7.29
N HIS A 69 -3.40 -5.99 7.63
CA HIS A 69 -3.84 -7.38 7.50
C HIS A 69 -3.75 -7.87 6.04
N LEU A 70 -4.15 -7.02 5.08
CA LEU A 70 -4.05 -7.32 3.65
C LEU A 70 -2.60 -7.50 3.21
N GLY A 71 -1.73 -6.53 3.50
CA GLY A 71 -0.32 -6.58 3.10
C GLY A 71 0.43 -7.74 3.72
N ASN A 72 0.01 -8.22 4.90
CA ASN A 72 0.62 -9.38 5.54
C ASN A 72 0.07 -10.72 5.03
N GLY A 73 -0.93 -10.72 4.13
CA GLY A 73 -1.58 -11.94 3.65
C GLY A 73 -2.41 -12.65 4.74
N ALA A 74 -2.83 -11.92 5.79
CA ALA A 74 -3.61 -12.48 6.89
C ALA A 74 -5.12 -12.55 6.59
N ASN A 75 -5.55 -12.02 5.45
CA ASN A 75 -6.93 -12.16 4.99
C ASN A 75 -7.14 -13.54 4.37
N THR A 76 -8.15 -14.25 4.84
CA THR A 76 -8.66 -15.45 4.17
C THR A 76 -9.25 -15.05 2.82
N PRO A 77 -8.82 -15.69 1.72
CA PRO A 77 -9.49 -15.55 0.43
C PRO A 77 -10.97 -15.88 0.57
N ASP A 78 -11.82 -15.15 -0.14
CA ASP A 78 -13.26 -15.41 -0.15
C ASP A 78 -13.62 -16.55 -1.12
N ASN A 79 -12.66 -16.97 -1.96
CA ASN A 79 -12.79 -18.09 -2.88
C ASN A 79 -11.47 -18.84 -3.10
N GLN A 80 -11.55 -19.97 -3.81
CA GLN A 80 -10.40 -20.83 -4.13
C GLN A 80 -9.39 -20.18 -5.07
N ASP A 81 -9.80 -19.11 -5.78
CA ASP A 81 -8.96 -18.37 -6.71
C ASP A 81 -8.09 -17.31 -6.03
N GLY A 82 -8.22 -17.12 -4.70
CA GLY A 82 -7.37 -16.20 -3.95
C GLY A 82 -7.88 -14.76 -3.90
N PHE A 83 -9.12 -14.48 -4.33
CA PHE A 83 -9.68 -13.13 -4.32
C PHE A 83 -10.17 -12.71 -2.93
N ILE A 84 -10.09 -11.40 -2.66
CA ILE A 84 -10.58 -10.77 -1.44
C ILE A 84 -11.58 -9.68 -1.81
N ALA A 85 -12.75 -9.66 -1.17
CA ALA A 85 -13.80 -8.70 -1.37
C ALA A 85 -13.38 -7.31 -0.85
N LEU A 86 -13.44 -6.33 -1.75
CA LEU A 86 -13.07 -4.94 -1.44
C LEU A 86 -13.93 -4.31 -0.33
N GLN A 87 -15.15 -4.80 -0.13
CA GLN A 87 -16.06 -4.41 0.96
C GLN A 87 -15.41 -4.54 2.35
N ARG A 88 -14.44 -5.46 2.51
CA ARG A 88 -13.73 -5.68 3.78
C ARG A 88 -12.63 -4.64 4.04
N ILE A 89 -12.18 -3.96 2.99
CA ILE A 89 -11.00 -3.08 3.03
C ILE A 89 -11.40 -1.62 2.89
N GLY A 90 -12.50 -1.33 2.18
CA GLY A 90 -12.96 0.03 1.97
C GLY A 90 -14.43 0.14 1.60
N ARG A 91 -14.87 1.38 1.39
CA ARG A 91 -16.24 1.70 0.98
C ARG A 91 -16.36 1.63 -0.53
N ILE A 92 -17.25 0.77 -1.01
CA ILE A 92 -17.63 0.73 -2.43
C ILE A 92 -18.70 1.79 -2.67
N VAL A 93 -18.46 2.66 -3.63
CA VAL A 93 -19.39 3.71 -4.07
C VAL A 93 -19.89 3.41 -5.47
N LYS A 94 -21.11 3.81 -5.77
CA LYS A 94 -21.78 3.45 -7.05
C LYS A 94 -21.56 4.47 -8.15
N THR A 95 -21.14 5.69 -7.80
CA THR A 95 -20.99 6.79 -8.75
C THR A 95 -19.72 7.59 -8.48
N GLN A 96 -19.18 8.22 -9.52
CA GLN A 96 -18.05 9.14 -9.38
C GLN A 96 -18.38 10.32 -8.46
N LYS A 97 -19.63 10.79 -8.47
CA LYS A 97 -20.08 11.88 -7.60
C LYS A 97 -19.96 11.50 -6.13
N GLU A 98 -20.45 10.31 -5.77
CA GLU A 98 -20.34 9.78 -4.40
C GLU A 98 -18.87 9.61 -3.99
N LEU A 99 -18.00 9.15 -4.90
CA LEU A 99 -16.56 9.04 -4.64
C LEU A 99 -15.94 10.41 -4.33
N ASN A 100 -16.23 11.40 -5.18
CA ASN A 100 -15.69 12.75 -5.03
C ASN A 100 -16.15 13.38 -3.71
N GLU A 101 -17.43 13.27 -3.37
CA GLU A 101 -17.97 13.82 -2.12
C GLU A 101 -17.42 13.09 -0.88
N ALA A 102 -17.17 11.78 -0.97
CA ALA A 102 -16.63 11.00 0.14
C ALA A 102 -15.13 11.26 0.40
N VAL A 103 -14.34 11.50 -0.65
CA VAL A 103 -12.89 11.72 -0.53
C VAL A 103 -12.56 13.20 -0.37
N PHE A 104 -13.31 14.08 -1.04
CA PHE A 104 -13.07 15.52 -1.12
C PHE A 104 -14.38 16.30 -0.93
N PRO A 105 -14.94 16.29 0.30
CA PRO A 105 -16.19 16.96 0.58
C PRO A 105 -16.08 18.46 0.28
N ASN A 106 -17.04 19.00 -0.46
CA ASN A 106 -17.05 20.42 -0.85
C ASN A 106 -15.81 20.90 -1.64
N VAL A 107 -15.17 20.03 -2.44
CA VAL A 107 -14.00 20.40 -3.24
C VAL A 107 -14.21 21.68 -4.07
N ALA A 108 -15.39 21.90 -4.63
CA ALA A 108 -15.70 23.10 -5.40
C ALA A 108 -15.66 24.40 -4.58
N GLN A 109 -15.80 24.32 -3.26
CA GLN A 109 -15.73 25.45 -2.33
C GLN A 109 -14.30 25.66 -1.79
N HIS A 110 -13.51 24.60 -1.71
CA HIS A 110 -12.19 24.61 -1.08
C HIS A 110 -11.01 24.42 -2.05
N PHE A 111 -11.23 24.29 -3.37
CA PHE A 111 -10.13 24.04 -4.32
C PHE A 111 -9.10 25.18 -4.39
N ILE A 112 -9.46 26.39 -3.97
CA ILE A 112 -8.57 27.56 -3.89
C ILE A 112 -7.80 27.59 -2.56
N ASP A 113 -8.32 26.90 -1.54
CA ASP A 113 -7.66 26.81 -0.23
C ASP A 113 -6.58 25.72 -0.27
N HIS A 114 -5.34 26.14 -0.51
CA HIS A 114 -4.19 25.25 -0.52
C HIS A 114 -3.92 24.56 0.82
N SER A 115 -4.43 25.09 1.94
CA SER A 115 -4.31 24.46 3.25
C SER A 115 -5.31 23.32 3.44
N TRP A 116 -6.41 23.32 2.67
CA TRP A 116 -7.42 22.26 2.71
C TRP A 116 -6.97 20.98 1.99
N LEU A 117 -6.07 21.09 1.01
CA LEU A 117 -5.53 19.95 0.26
C LEU A 117 -4.33 19.25 0.95
N CYS A 118 -3.80 19.82 2.05
CA CYS A 118 -2.56 19.38 2.69
C CYS A 118 -2.78 18.81 4.10
#